data_AF-A0A0G1WRD5-F1
#
_entry.id   AF-A0A0G1WRD5-F1
#
_cell.length_a   1.000
_cell.length_b   1.000
_cell.length_c   1.000
_cell.angle_alpha   90.00
_cell.angle_beta   90.00
_cell.angle_gamma   90.00
#
_symmetry.space_group_name_H-M   'P 1'
#
loop_
_entity.id
_entity.type
_entity.pdbx_description
1 polymer ?
#
loop_
_entity_poly.entity_id
_entity_poly.type
_entity_poly.pdbx_seq_one_letter_code
_entity_poly.pdbx_strand_id
1 'polypeptide(L)'
;MKRQEDFKQMPKPKIELITTESKVRLGNFLVEFYHINHNIPDSVGVVLRTPVGTVVHTGDFKFDPQPVSEATADLRRIAEIGRQGVLLLVSESTDADSPG
;
A
#
# COMPACT_ATOMS: atom_id res chain seq x y z
N MET A 1 -22.30 -3.12 -5.75
CA MET A 1 -20.91 -3.62 -5.90
C MET A 1 -21.02 -4.93 -6.66
N LYS A 2 -20.62 -4.99 -7.94
CA LYS A 2 -21.01 -6.06 -8.89
C LYS A 2 -20.78 -7.49 -8.34
N ARG A 3 -19.64 -7.74 -7.67
CA ARG A 3 -19.35 -9.04 -7.01
C ARG A 3 -20.30 -9.42 -5.87
N GLN A 4 -20.91 -8.48 -5.16
CA GLN A 4 -21.85 -8.82 -4.07
C GLN A 4 -23.20 -9.33 -4.61
N GLU A 5 -23.55 -8.97 -5.86
CA GLU A 5 -24.74 -9.48 -6.52
C GLU A 5 -24.59 -10.97 -6.89
N ASP A 6 -23.36 -11.43 -7.10
CA ASP A 6 -23.02 -12.82 -7.39
C ASP A 6 -23.07 -13.72 -6.13
N PHE A 7 -22.94 -13.14 -4.92
CA PHE A 7 -22.84 -13.87 -3.64
C PHE A 7 -23.88 -13.43 -2.59
N LYS A 8 -25.15 -13.28 -3.01
CA LYS A 8 -26.26 -12.81 -2.12
C LYS A 8 -26.46 -13.64 -0.85
N GLN A 9 -26.04 -14.91 -0.86
CA GLN A 9 -26.19 -15.84 0.26
C GLN A 9 -25.13 -15.62 1.36
N MET A 10 -24.04 -14.89 1.06
CA MET A 10 -22.93 -14.73 1.98
C MET A 10 -23.17 -13.59 2.98
N PRO A 11 -22.55 -13.65 4.18
CA PRO A 11 -22.52 -12.52 5.09
C PRO A 11 -21.96 -11.28 4.40
N LYS A 12 -22.53 -10.12 4.73
CA LYS A 12 -22.00 -8.84 4.23
C LYS A 12 -20.53 -8.70 4.65
N PRO A 13 -19.63 -8.28 3.75
CA PRO A 13 -18.24 -8.08 4.11
C PRO A 13 -18.13 -7.00 5.17
N LYS A 14 -17.28 -7.24 6.17
CA LYS A 14 -16.87 -6.20 7.11
C LYS A 14 -15.87 -5.30 6.38
N ILE A 15 -16.29 -4.07 6.09
CA ILE A 15 -15.46 -3.06 5.44
C ILE A 15 -14.91 -2.16 6.54
N GLU A 16 -13.58 -2.07 6.63
CA GLU A 16 -12.88 -1.16 7.54
C GLU A 16 -12.11 -0.16 6.68
N LEU A 17 -12.39 1.12 6.89
CA LEU A 17 -11.64 2.20 6.26
C LEU A 17 -10.28 2.32 6.95
N ILE A 18 -9.24 2.50 6.16
CA ILE A 18 -7.87 2.69 6.65
C ILE A 18 -7.34 4.04 6.19
N THR A 19 -6.35 4.52 6.92
CA THR A 19 -5.53 5.70 6.62
C THR A 19 -4.05 5.32 6.71
N THR A 20 -3.17 6.25 6.39
CA THR A 20 -1.71 6.09 6.53
C THR A 20 -1.26 5.86 7.98
N GLU A 21 -2.05 6.25 8.96
CA GLU A 21 -1.80 6.06 10.40
C GLU A 21 -2.39 4.74 10.91
N SER A 22 -3.23 4.08 10.12
CA SER A 22 -3.90 2.86 10.51
C SER A 22 -2.91 1.70 10.64
N LYS A 23 -3.18 0.85 11.64
CA LYS A 23 -2.42 -0.38 11.87
C LYS A 23 -3.39 -1.53 12.04
N VAL A 24 -3.33 -2.49 11.13
CA VAL A 24 -4.23 -3.65 11.13
C VAL A 24 -3.47 -4.88 11.61
N ARG A 25 -3.99 -5.52 12.66
CA ARG A 25 -3.44 -6.78 13.18
C ARG A 25 -4.17 -7.96 12.54
N LEU A 26 -3.44 -8.78 11.79
CA LEU A 26 -3.96 -10.02 11.18
C LEU A 26 -3.16 -11.20 11.71
N GLY A 27 -3.56 -11.73 12.87
CA GLY A 27 -2.79 -12.76 13.57
C GLY A 27 -1.37 -12.26 13.90
N ASN A 28 -0.36 -12.96 13.38
CA ASN A 28 1.07 -12.62 13.57
C ASN A 28 1.54 -11.46 12.68
N PHE A 29 0.69 -10.95 11.81
CA PHE A 29 1.01 -9.87 10.90
C PHE A 29 0.56 -8.52 11.47
N LEU A 30 1.47 -7.53 11.42
CA LEU A 30 1.11 -6.13 11.59
C LEU A 30 1.21 -5.45 10.23
N VAL A 31 0.09 -4.92 9.75
CA VAL A 31 -0.02 -4.20 8.49
C VAL A 31 -0.03 -2.71 8.79
N GLU A 32 0.94 -1.98 8.26
CA GLU A 32 1.00 -0.52 8.26
C GLU A 32 0.94 -0.01 6.81
N PHE A 33 0.63 1.28 6.64
CA PHE A 33 0.47 1.89 5.32
C PHE A 33 1.37 3.12 5.19
N TYR A 34 1.65 3.54 3.95
CA TYR A 34 2.33 4.80 3.65
C TYR A 34 1.78 5.38 2.36
N HIS A 35 1.73 6.71 2.28
CA HIS A 35 1.18 7.40 1.12
C HIS A 35 2.09 7.26 -0.10
N ILE A 36 1.51 6.93 -1.25
CA ILE A 36 2.13 7.00 -2.57
C ILE A 36 1.17 7.72 -3.50
N ASN A 37 1.69 8.40 -4.53
CA ASN A 37 0.84 9.01 -5.54
C ASN A 37 0.74 8.13 -6.78
N HIS A 38 -0.40 8.21 -7.47
CA HIS A 38 -0.68 7.42 -8.66
C HIS A 38 -1.72 8.13 -9.54
N ASN A 39 -2.51 7.39 -10.31
CA ASN A 39 -3.55 7.97 -11.16
C ASN A 39 -4.90 8.11 -10.44
N ILE A 40 -5.06 7.50 -9.27
CA ILE A 40 -6.25 7.57 -8.42
C ILE A 40 -5.81 8.03 -7.01
N PRO A 41 -6.52 8.99 -6.39
CA PRO A 41 -6.24 9.44 -5.02
C PRO A 41 -6.32 8.32 -3.97
N ASP A 42 -5.78 8.59 -2.78
CA ASP A 42 -5.77 7.70 -1.62
C ASP A 42 -5.04 6.36 -1.85
N SER A 43 -4.10 6.36 -2.78
CA SER A 43 -3.24 5.21 -3.04
C SER A 43 -2.20 5.03 -1.92
N VAL A 44 -1.98 3.80 -1.48
CA VAL A 44 -1.06 3.48 -0.38
C VAL A 44 -0.17 2.29 -0.71
N GLY A 45 1.08 2.36 -0.25
CA GLY A 45 1.93 1.19 -0.10
C GLY A 45 1.68 0.50 1.24
N VAL A 46 2.05 -0.78 1.33
CA VAL A 46 1.81 -1.64 2.50
C VAL A 46 3.14 -2.10 3.10
N VAL A 47 3.27 -1.95 4.41
CA VAL A 47 4.36 -2.53 5.21
C VAL A 47 3.79 -3.68 6.02
N LEU A 48 4.11 -4.91 5.62
CA LEU A 48 3.73 -6.12 6.30
C LEU A 48 4.85 -6.57 7.22
N ARG A 49 4.70 -6.35 8.52
CA ARG A 49 5.65 -6.83 9.52
C ARG A 49 5.30 -8.26 9.92
N THR A 50 6.29 -9.13 9.81
CA THR A 50 6.20 -10.55 10.18
C THR A 50 7.23 -10.89 11.26
N PRO A 51 7.11 -12.04 11.96
CA PRO A 51 8.11 -12.48 12.92
C PRO A 51 9.52 -12.69 12.35
N VAL A 52 9.65 -12.88 11.03
CA VAL A 52 10.94 -13.18 10.38
C VAL A 52 11.52 -11.99 9.60
N GLY A 53 10.77 -10.89 9.48
CA GLY A 53 11.20 -9.71 8.75
C GLY A 53 10.05 -8.89 8.16
N THR A 54 10.40 -7.74 7.60
CA THR A 54 9.46 -6.80 6.98
C THR A 54 9.33 -7.08 5.49
N VAL A 55 8.11 -7.21 4.99
CA VAL A 55 7.80 -7.18 3.56
C VAL A 55 7.18 -5.83 3.23
N VAL A 56 7.65 -5.19 2.15
CA VAL A 56 7.06 -3.95 1.63
C VAL A 56 6.42 -4.27 0.29
N HIS A 57 5.17 -3.88 0.12
CA HIS A 57 4.47 -3.94 -1.15
C HIS A 57 4.17 -2.51 -1.60
N THR A 58 4.67 -2.10 -2.76
CA THR A 58 4.55 -0.70 -3.21
C THR A 58 3.11 -0.31 -3.57
N GLY A 59 2.34 -1.28 -4.06
CA GLY A 59 1.16 -0.96 -4.86
C GLY A 59 1.59 -0.41 -6.22
N ASP A 60 0.65 0.13 -6.97
CA ASP A 60 0.93 0.88 -8.19
C ASP A 60 1.28 2.31 -7.78
N PHE A 61 2.42 2.83 -8.23
CA PHE A 61 2.93 4.11 -7.79
C PHE A 61 3.59 4.88 -8.93
N LYS A 62 3.67 6.20 -8.78
CA LYS A 62 4.64 7.03 -9.46
C LYS A 62 5.31 7.93 -8.42
N PHE A 63 6.32 8.68 -8.86
CA PHE A 63 6.89 9.77 -8.06
C PHE A 63 6.64 11.08 -8.78
N ASP A 64 5.37 11.49 -8.81
CA ASP A 64 4.98 12.78 -9.37
C ASP A 64 5.25 13.89 -8.34
N PRO A 65 6.11 14.89 -8.62
CA PRO A 65 6.35 16.01 -7.71
C PRO A 65 5.22 17.05 -7.74
N GLN A 66 4.31 16.99 -8.72
CA GLN A 66 3.20 17.93 -8.92
C GLN A 66 1.87 17.21 -9.16
N PRO A 67 1.45 16.30 -8.26
CA PRO A 67 0.24 15.54 -8.47
C PRO A 67 -1.00 16.43 -8.40
N VAL A 68 -1.98 16.16 -9.26
CA VAL A 68 -3.25 16.91 -9.29
C VAL A 68 -4.20 16.30 -8.27
N SER A 69 -4.64 17.11 -7.31
CA SER A 69 -5.67 16.74 -6.31
C SER A 69 -5.29 15.60 -5.36
N GLU A 70 -3.99 15.34 -5.14
CA GLU A 70 -3.49 14.42 -4.10
C GLU A 70 -2.15 14.90 -3.53
N ALA A 71 -1.66 14.28 -2.45
CA ALA A 71 -0.35 14.57 -1.89
C ALA A 71 0.77 13.85 -2.66
N THR A 72 1.98 14.40 -2.61
CA THR A 72 3.18 13.70 -3.09
C THR A 72 3.47 12.46 -2.25
N ALA A 73 4.08 11.43 -2.84
CA ALA A 73 4.53 10.26 -2.08
C ALA A 73 5.36 10.63 -0.83
N ASP A 74 5.15 9.91 0.28
CA ASP A 74 5.86 10.19 1.54
C ASP A 74 7.27 9.58 1.52
N LEU A 75 8.19 10.29 0.85
CA LEU A 75 9.59 9.88 0.74
C LEU A 75 10.28 9.76 2.10
N ARG A 76 9.86 10.55 3.10
CA ARG A 76 10.43 10.49 4.45
C ARG A 76 10.07 9.16 5.10
N ARG A 77 8.81 8.74 5.01
CA ARG A 77 8.33 7.47 5.53
C ARG A 77 8.94 6.29 4.79
N ILE A 78 9.05 6.36 3.47
CA ILE A 78 9.72 5.32 2.66
C ILE A 78 11.18 5.14 3.12
N ALA A 79 11.92 6.23 3.31
CA ALA A 79 13.29 6.18 3.81
C ALA A 79 13.39 5.61 5.23
N GLU A 80 12.42 5.90 6.10
CA GLU A 80 12.36 5.33 7.45
C GLU A 80 12.12 3.82 7.42
N ILE A 81 11.20 3.35 6.58
CA ILE A 81 10.92 1.93 6.37
C ILE A 81 12.20 1.22 5.89
N GLY A 82 12.89 1.80 4.91
CA GLY A 82 14.17 1.26 4.42
C GLY A 82 15.23 1.15 5.51
N ARG A 83 15.37 2.16 6.39
CA ARG A 83 16.31 2.15 7.51
C ARG A 83 16.00 1.09 8.58
N GLN A 84 14.73 0.68 8.72
CA GLN A 84 14.33 -0.37 9.65
C GLN A 84 14.67 -1.78 9.16
N GLY A 85 15.13 -1.92 7.92
CA GLY A 85 15.43 -3.20 7.29
C GLY A 85 14.19 -3.82 6.63
N VAL A 86 14.30 -4.08 5.33
CA VAL A 86 13.28 -4.74 4.51
C VAL A 86 13.85 -6.08 4.04
N LEU A 87 13.13 -7.15 4.36
CA LEU A 87 13.50 -8.51 3.95
C LEU A 87 13.12 -8.76 2.49
N LEU A 88 11.94 -8.28 2.08
CA LEU A 88 11.41 -8.46 0.72
C LEU A 88 10.69 -7.19 0.27
N LEU A 89 10.99 -6.77 -0.96
CA LEU A 89 10.24 -5.74 -1.67
C LEU A 89 9.44 -6.39 -2.80
N VAL A 90 8.13 -6.14 -2.80
CA VAL A 90 7.22 -6.46 -3.90
C VAL A 90 6.87 -5.15 -4.57
N SER A 91 7.50 -4.89 -5.72
CA SER A 91 7.31 -3.66 -6.49
C SER A 91 6.49 -3.93 -7.73
N GLU A 92 5.70 -2.95 -8.15
CA GLU A 92 5.17 -2.93 -9.51
C GLU A 92 6.32 -2.77 -10.53
N SER A 93 6.06 -3.16 -11.78
CA SER A 93 7.08 -3.21 -12.85
C SER A 93 6.53 -2.78 -14.21
N THR A 94 5.42 -2.02 -14.21
CA THR A 94 4.68 -1.66 -15.43
C THR A 94 5.58 -0.98 -16.47
N ASP A 95 6.40 -0.03 -16.02
CA ASP A 95 7.32 0.75 -16.86
C ASP A 95 8.80 0.38 -16.62
N ALA A 96 9.09 -0.83 -16.10
CA ALA A 96 10.45 -1.22 -15.74
C ALA A 96 11.42 -1.33 -16.93
N ASP A 97 10.89 -1.50 -18.15
CA ASP A 97 11.66 -1.54 -19.39
C ASP A 97 11.81 -0.15 -20.05
N SER A 98 11.11 0.85 -19.54
CA SER A 98 11.07 2.21 -20.09
C SER A 98 12.04 3.13 -19.36
N PRO A 99 13.03 3.72 -20.05
CA PRO A 99 13.95 4.66 -19.43
C PRO A 99 13.30 6.04 -19.25
N GLY A 100 13.43 6.59 -18.04
CA GLY A 100 13.42 8.02 -17.70
C GLY A 100 12.30 8.87 -18.30
#